data_AF-A0A7X3YXJ6-F1
#
_entry.id   AF-A0A7X3YXJ6-F1
#
_cell.length_a   1.000
_cell.length_b   1.000
_cell.length_c   1.000
_cell.angle_alpha   90.00
_cell.angle_beta   90.00
_cell.angle_gamma   90.00
#
_symmetry.space_group_name_H-M   'P 1'
#
loop_
_entity.id
_entity.type
_entity.pdbx_description
1 polymer ?
#
loop_
_entity_poly.entity_id
_entity_poly.type
_entity_poly.pdbx_seq_one_letter_code
_entity_poly.pdbx_strand_id
1 'polypeptide(L)'
;MGYFLVFRQVPRILASTQDINVGVEAYKRGDYETALREWHPLAEQGEVEAQFILGLMYGNGEGVPQDYGEAEKWWRLSAEQG
;
A
#
# COMPACT_ATOMS: atom_id res chain seq x y z
N MET A 1 10.64 -12.18 24.67
CA MET A 1 11.14 -12.79 23.43
C MET A 1 10.20 -13.92 23.04
N GLY A 2 9.45 -13.76 21.95
CA GLY A 2 8.51 -14.79 21.48
C GLY A 2 7.72 -14.32 20.27
N TYR A 3 8.20 -14.68 19.07
CA TYR A 3 7.41 -14.67 17.84
C TYR A 3 6.33 -15.74 17.95
N PHE A 4 5.05 -15.40 17.77
CA PHE A 4 3.97 -16.40 17.61
C PHE A 4 3.03 -15.96 16.49
N LEU A 5 3.20 -16.64 15.35
CA LEU A 5 2.32 -16.62 14.19
C LEU A 5 0.94 -17.17 14.59
N VAL A 6 -0.11 -16.36 14.51
CA VAL A 6 -1.49 -16.85 14.46
C VAL A 6 -2.13 -16.30 13.20
N PHE A 7 -1.96 -17.04 12.10
CA PHE A 7 -2.85 -16.98 10.94
C PHE A 7 -4.23 -17.46 11.39
N ARG A 8 -5.05 -16.56 11.92
CA ARG A 8 -6.48 -16.78 12.12
C ARG A 8 -7.20 -16.18 10.92
N GLN A 9 -7.86 -17.02 10.13
CA GLN A 9 -8.85 -16.58 9.15
C GLN A 9 -9.86 -15.65 9.83
N VAL A 10 -9.75 -14.36 9.54
CA VAL A 10 -10.72 -13.35 9.99
C VAL A 10 -11.85 -13.30 8.94
N PRO A 11 -13.12 -13.42 9.34
CA PRO A 11 -14.24 -13.44 8.41
C PRO A 11 -14.46 -12.06 7.76
N ARG A 12 -14.77 -12.11 6.45
CA ARG A 12 -14.88 -11.02 5.47
C ARG A 12 -16.07 -10.05 5.69
N ILE A 13 -16.30 -9.59 6.92
CA ILE A 13 -17.39 -8.66 7.26
C ILE A 13 -16.98 -7.51 8.19
N LEU A 14 -15.70 -7.39 8.53
CA LEU A 14 -15.13 -6.25 9.27
C LEU A 14 -13.81 -5.76 8.65
N ALA A 15 -13.70 -5.79 7.33
CA ALA A 15 -12.52 -5.28 6.60
C ALA A 15 -12.80 -3.85 6.10
N SER A 16 -12.95 -2.89 7.00
CA SER A 16 -13.14 -1.48 6.61
C SER A 16 -12.38 -0.47 7.47
N THR A 17 -11.56 -0.92 8.43
CA THR A 17 -10.83 0.00 9.31
C THR A 17 -9.39 -0.43 9.65
N GLN A 18 -8.86 -1.46 9.00
CA GLN A 18 -7.48 -1.92 9.26
C GLN A 18 -6.49 -1.56 8.12
N ASP A 19 -7.00 -0.94 7.05
CA ASP A 19 -6.38 -0.81 5.74
C ASP A 19 -5.85 0.62 5.49
N ILE A 20 -4.78 0.78 4.70
CA ILE A 20 -4.02 2.01 4.32
C ILE A 20 -3.39 2.87 5.44
N ASN A 21 -4.07 3.10 6.58
CA ASN A 21 -3.71 4.14 7.55
C ASN A 21 -2.33 3.96 8.19
N VAL A 22 -1.90 2.72 8.41
CA VAL A 22 -0.57 2.44 8.98
C VAL A 22 0.53 2.92 8.03
N GLY A 23 0.37 2.68 6.73
CA GLY A 23 1.27 3.17 5.70
C GLY A 23 1.20 4.70 5.57
N VAL A 24 0.01 5.30 5.64
CA VAL A 24 -0.16 6.77 5.60
C VAL A 24 0.55 7.44 6.77
N GLU A 25 0.47 6.86 7.97
CA GLU A 25 1.16 7.38 9.15
C GLU A 25 2.68 7.18 9.06
N ALA A 26 3.15 6.09 8.46
CA ALA A 26 4.59 5.91 8.17
C ALA A 26 5.09 6.95 7.13
N TYR A 27 4.30 7.18 6.07
CA TYR A 27 4.58 8.19 5.06
C TYR A 27 4.67 9.60 5.65
N LYS A 28 3.74 9.98 6.53
CA LYS A 28 3.79 11.26 7.26
C LYS A 28 5.02 11.39 8.16
N ARG A 29 5.55 10.27 8.66
CA ARG A 29 6.79 10.22 9.45
C ARG A 29 8.06 10.29 8.59
N GLY A 30 7.93 10.25 7.27
CA GLY A 30 9.05 10.16 6.32
C GLY A 30 9.63 8.75 6.19
N ASP A 31 8.96 7.74 6.75
CA ASP A 31 9.34 6.33 6.62
C ASP A 31 8.61 5.72 5.43
N TYR A 32 9.13 6.04 4.25
CA TYR A 32 8.60 5.58 2.96
C TYR A 32 8.82 4.09 2.74
N GLU A 33 9.88 3.50 3.31
CA GLU A 33 10.20 2.09 3.15
C GLU A 33 9.16 1.23 3.86
N THR A 34 8.82 1.58 5.11
CA THR A 34 7.73 0.91 5.83
C THR A 34 6.40 1.15 5.13
N ALA A 35 6.11 2.38 4.69
CA ALA A 35 4.85 2.70 4.01
C ALA A 35 4.66 1.85 2.73
N LEU A 36 5.71 1.75 1.91
CA LEU A 36 5.68 0.95 0.67
C LEU A 36 5.45 -0.54 0.96
N ARG A 37 6.11 -1.07 1.99
CA ARG A 37 5.94 -2.48 2.38
C ARG A 37 4.51 -2.80 2.81
N GLU A 38 3.84 -1.87 3.50
CA GLU A 38 2.45 -2.04 3.92
C GLU A 38 1.48 -1.83 2.75
N TRP A 39 1.74 -0.88 1.85
CA TRP A 39 0.87 -0.59 0.71
C TRP A 39 0.99 -1.58 -0.46
N HIS A 40 2.15 -2.21 -0.66
CA HIS A 40 2.37 -3.22 -1.70
C HIS A 40 1.30 -4.34 -1.70
N PRO A 41 1.10 -5.08 -0.59
CA PRO A 41 0.09 -6.13 -0.55
C PRO A 41 -1.34 -5.59 -0.63
N LEU A 42 -1.60 -4.33 -0.25
CA LEU A 42 -2.92 -3.71 -0.37
C LEU A 42 -3.24 -3.39 -1.84
N ALA A 43 -2.28 -2.86 -2.58
CA ALA A 43 -2.45 -2.63 -4.01
C ALA A 43 -2.63 -3.92 -4.81
N GLU A 44 -1.93 -4.99 -4.40
CA GLU A 44 -2.12 -6.34 -4.97
C GLU A 44 -3.50 -6.93 -4.62
N GLN A 45 -4.08 -6.56 -3.48
CA GLN A 45 -5.44 -6.95 -3.11
C GLN A 45 -6.53 -6.18 -3.88
N GLY A 46 -6.14 -5.19 -4.69
CA GLY A 46 -7.07 -4.37 -5.46
C GLY A 46 -7.53 -3.12 -4.71
N GLU A 47 -6.84 -2.70 -3.65
CA GLU A 47 -7.22 -1.48 -2.94
C GLU A 47 -6.85 -0.25 -3.76
N VAL A 48 -7.85 0.47 -4.26
CA VAL A 48 -7.70 1.61 -5.17
C VAL A 48 -6.80 2.69 -4.59
N GLU A 49 -6.94 2.99 -3.30
CA GLU A 49 -6.15 4.00 -2.61
C GLU A 49 -4.67 3.58 -2.50
N ALA A 50 -4.39 2.31 -2.23
CA ALA A 50 -3.03 1.80 -2.18
C ALA A 50 -2.35 1.80 -3.56
N GLN A 51 -3.09 1.45 -4.61
CA GLN A 51 -2.60 1.51 -5.99
C GLN A 51 -2.26 2.95 -6.38
N PHE A 52 -3.12 3.90 -6.04
CA PHE A 52 -2.85 5.31 -6.31
C PHE A 52 -1.59 5.82 -5.59
N ILE A 53 -1.46 5.45 -4.31
CA ILE A 53 -0.32 5.85 -3.48
C ILE A 53 0.98 5.19 -3.95
N LEU A 54 0.99 3.91 -4.32
CA LEU A 54 2.17 3.27 -4.91
C LEU A 54 2.58 3.96 -6.21
N GLY A 55 1.61 4.33 -7.04
CA GLY A 55 1.88 5.14 -8.22
C GLY A 55 2.58 6.46 -7.87
N LEU A 56 2.13 7.16 -6.83
CA LEU A 56 2.80 8.36 -6.35
C LEU A 56 4.21 8.09 -5.83
N MET A 57 4.42 7.02 -5.06
CA MET A 57 5.75 6.69 -4.53
C MET A 57 6.75 6.38 -5.64
N TYR A 58 6.35 5.59 -6.64
CA TYR A 58 7.20 5.33 -7.81
C TYR A 58 7.40 6.60 -8.66
N GLY A 59 6.40 7.46 -8.80
CA GLY A 59 6.51 8.71 -9.56
C GLY A 59 7.40 9.76 -8.90
N ASN A 60 7.43 9.79 -7.56
CA ASN A 60 8.23 10.73 -6.77
C ASN A 60 9.59 10.16 -6.33
N GLY A 61 9.80 8.84 -6.44
CA GLY A 61 10.99 8.17 -5.93
C GLY A 61 11.04 8.12 -4.39
N GLU A 62 9.88 7.99 -3.74
CA GLU A 62 9.77 7.96 -2.28
C GLU A 62 9.90 6.52 -1.77
N GLY A 63 11.04 6.20 -1.15
CA GLY A 63 11.34 4.85 -0.63
C GLY A 63 11.67 3.80 -1.71
N VAL A 64 11.48 4.14 -2.98
CA VAL A 64 11.85 3.34 -4.17
C VAL A 64 12.52 4.22 -5.22
N PRO A 65 13.32 3.65 -6.13
CA PRO A 65 13.80 4.37 -7.29
C PRO A 65 12.62 4.93 -8.09
N GLN A 66 12.77 6.17 -8.54
CA GLN A 66 11.75 6.81 -9.34
C GLN A 66 11.54 6.06 -10.66
N ASP A 67 10.33 5.58 -10.89
CA ASP A 67 9.93 4.85 -12.09
C ASP A 67 8.53 5.29 -12.53
N TYR A 68 8.49 6.15 -13.54
CA TYR A 68 7.24 6.62 -14.10
C TYR A 68 6.44 5.53 -14.82
N GLY A 69 7.10 4.49 -15.34
CA GLY A 69 6.43 3.39 -16.04
C GLY A 69 5.65 2.53 -15.06
N GLU A 70 6.27 2.18 -13.92
CA GLU A 70 5.59 1.45 -12.85
C GLU A 70 4.52 2.34 -12.20
N ALA A 71 4.80 3.64 -12.01
CA ALA A 71 3.81 4.59 -11.51
C ALA A 71 2.53 4.66 -12.35
N GLU A 72 2.67 4.80 -13.67
CA GLU A 72 1.55 4.86 -14.61
C GLU A 72 0.72 3.57 -14.59
N LYS A 73 1.38 2.41 -14.47
CA LYS A 73 0.71 1.12 -14.34
C LYS A 73 -0.18 1.08 -13.10
N TRP A 74 0.33 1.51 -11.95
CA TRP A 74 -0.46 1.54 -10.71
C TRP A 74 -1.58 2.58 -10.75
N TRP A 75 -1.32 3.77 -11.29
CA TRP A 75 -2.37 4.78 -11.47
C TRP A 75 -3.47 4.32 -12.42
N ARG A 76 -3.12 3.67 -13.52
CA ARG A 76 -4.10 3.09 -14.45
C ARG A 76 -4.98 2.05 -13.76
N LEU A 77 -4.39 1.14 -12.99
CA LEU A 77 -5.16 0.15 -12.21
C LEU A 77 -6.13 0.82 -11.23
N SER A 78 -5.68 1.88 -10.53
CA SER A 78 -6.55 2.64 -9.64
C SER A 78 -7.66 3.38 -10.39
N ALA A 79 -7.36 3.94 -11.56
CA ALA A 79 -8.30 4.68 -12.39
C ALA A 79 -9.32 3.77 -13.09
N GLU A 80 -8.99 2.50 -13.32
CA GLU A 80 -9.93 1.50 -13.85
C GLU A 80 -10.97 1.06 -12.82
N GLN A 81 -10.72 1.28 -11.52
CA GLN A 81 -11.59 0.84 -10.42
C GLN A 81 -12.38 1.98 -9.74
N GLY A 82 -12.11 3.25 -10.09
CA GLY A 82 -12.83 4.43 -9.61
C GLY A 82 -13.84 4.97 -10.61
#